data_AF-A0A8C9HV38-F1
#
_entry.id   AF-A0A8C9HV38-F1
#
_cell.length_a   1.000
_cell.length_b   1.000
_cell.length_c   1.000
_cell.angle_alpha   90.00
_cell.angle_beta   90.00
_cell.angle_gamma   90.00
#
_symmetry.space_group_name_H-M   'P 1'
#
loop_
_entity.id
_entity.type
_entity.pdbx_description
1 polymer ?
#
loop_
_entity_poly.entity_id
_entity_poly.type
_entity_poly.pdbx_seq_one_letter_code
_entity_poly.pdbx_strand_id
1 'polypeptide(L)'
;EKLRENSSWPLSLPSHEAASALPSGFPYKHLITHHQEPPHRYLISTYDDHYNRHGYNPGLPPLRTWNGQKLLWLPEKSDFPLLAPPTNYGLYEQLKQRWLAPKAGLKQSTYTSSYPRPPLCAMSCREHAIPVPPHRLHPVPHF
;
A
#
# COMPACT_ATOMS: atom_id res chain seq x y z
N GLU A 1 34.15 -8.32 -43.64
CA GLU A 1 33.49 -7.07 -43.22
C GLU A 1 32.00 -7.23 -43.53
N LYS A 2 31.16 -7.55 -42.53
CA LYS A 2 30.44 -6.64 -41.65
C LYS A 2 29.28 -5.92 -42.36
N LEU A 3 28.08 -6.49 -42.32
CA LEU A 3 26.82 -5.75 -42.26
C LEU A 3 25.81 -6.56 -41.43
N ARG A 4 25.82 -6.32 -40.12
CA ARG A 4 24.72 -6.63 -39.21
C ARG A 4 23.97 -5.31 -39.06
N GLU A 5 22.94 -5.09 -39.86
CA GLU A 5 22.09 -3.91 -39.75
C GLU A 5 21.16 -4.08 -38.55
N ASN A 6 21.35 -3.18 -37.59
CA ASN A 6 20.62 -3.11 -36.35
C ASN A 6 19.20 -2.57 -36.60
N SER A 7 18.22 -3.37 -36.23
CA SER A 7 16.83 -2.99 -36.04
C SER A 7 16.71 -1.98 -34.91
N SER A 8 16.57 -0.69 -35.27
CA SER A 8 16.21 0.38 -34.35
C SER A 8 14.79 0.86 -34.66
N TRP A 9 13.79 0.25 -34.03
CA TRP A 9 12.43 0.78 -34.05
C TRP A 9 12.37 2.04 -33.17
N PRO A 10 11.84 3.18 -33.65
CA PRO A 10 11.60 4.31 -32.79
C PRO A 10 10.39 4.02 -31.89
N LEU A 11 10.63 3.76 -30.61
CA LEU A 11 9.61 3.79 -29.55
C LEU A 11 9.27 5.25 -29.23
N SER A 12 8.54 5.90 -30.13
CA SER A 12 7.86 7.16 -29.84
C SER A 12 6.43 6.84 -29.40
N LEU A 13 6.18 6.87 -28.09
CA LEU A 13 4.81 6.85 -27.55
C LEU A 13 4.03 8.03 -28.14
N PRO A 14 2.82 7.82 -28.71
CA PRO A 14 2.05 8.94 -29.19
C PRO A 14 1.57 9.80 -28.01
N SER A 15 1.85 11.10 -28.10
CA SER A 15 1.25 12.15 -27.28
C SER A 15 -0.28 12.01 -27.23
N HIS A 16 -0.87 12.42 -26.11
CA HIS A 16 -2.30 12.33 -25.75
C HIS A 16 -3.33 12.79 -26.81
N GLU A 17 -2.88 13.42 -27.91
CA GLU A 17 -3.70 13.91 -29.01
C GLU A 17 -4.11 12.82 -30.02
N ALA A 18 -3.36 11.72 -30.14
CA ALA A 18 -3.64 10.68 -31.13
C ALA A 18 -4.70 9.64 -30.69
N ALA A 19 -5.20 9.71 -29.45
CA ALA A 19 -6.19 8.78 -28.93
C ALA A 19 -7.63 9.04 -29.43
N SER A 20 -7.86 10.14 -30.14
CA SER A 20 -9.18 10.56 -30.62
C SER A 20 -9.57 9.96 -31.97
N ALA A 21 -8.69 9.18 -32.61
CA ALA A 21 -8.87 8.70 -33.98
C ALA A 21 -9.25 7.21 -34.10
N LEU A 22 -9.38 6.47 -33.00
CA LEU A 22 -10.00 5.15 -33.05
C LEU A 22 -11.51 5.34 -33.21
N PRO A 23 -12.20 4.60 -34.11
CA PRO A 23 -13.65 4.64 -34.18
C PRO A 23 -14.18 4.39 -32.77
N SER A 24 -14.96 5.32 -32.25
CA SER A 24 -15.53 5.24 -30.90
C SER A 24 -16.46 4.03 -30.86
N GLY A 25 -15.88 2.87 -30.52
CA GLY A 25 -16.60 1.63 -30.37
C GLY A 25 -17.62 1.73 -29.23
N PHE A 26 -18.52 0.76 -29.19
CA PHE A 26 -19.51 0.71 -28.12
C PHE A 26 -18.83 0.64 -26.75
N PRO A 27 -19.23 1.47 -25.76
CA PRO A 27 -18.56 1.50 -24.47
C PRO A 27 -18.62 0.14 -23.79
N TYR A 28 -17.46 -0.41 -23.41
CA TYR A 28 -17.33 -1.73 -22.80
C TYR A 28 -18.26 -1.92 -21.59
N LYS A 29 -18.49 -0.86 -20.81
CA LYS A 29 -19.43 -0.87 -19.68
C LYS A 29 -20.78 -1.47 -20.05
N HIS A 30 -21.33 -1.16 -21.21
CA HIS A 30 -22.66 -1.64 -21.63
C HIS A 30 -22.67 -3.11 -22.08
N LEU A 31 -21.51 -3.71 -22.37
CA LEU A 31 -21.39 -5.12 -22.72
C LEU A 31 -21.36 -6.02 -21.48
N ILE A 32 -20.79 -5.52 -20.38
CA ILE A 32 -20.52 -6.33 -19.19
C ILE A 32 -21.40 -5.99 -17.99
N THR A 33 -22.06 -4.83 -17.97
CA THR A 33 -22.93 -4.46 -16.85
C THR A 33 -24.25 -5.21 -16.93
N HIS A 34 -24.47 -6.09 -15.96
CA HIS A 34 -25.78 -6.64 -15.68
C HIS A 34 -26.64 -5.55 -15.00
N HIS A 35 -27.86 -5.32 -15.48
CA HIS A 35 -28.85 -4.40 -14.88
C HIS A 35 -28.41 -2.95 -14.61
N GLN A 36 -27.48 -2.39 -15.39
CA GLN A 36 -26.98 -1.02 -15.19
C GLN A 36 -26.40 -0.77 -13.79
N GLU A 37 -25.87 -1.82 -13.15
CA GLU A 37 -25.32 -1.68 -11.80
C GLU A 37 -24.11 -0.75 -11.77
N PRO A 38 -24.04 0.19 -10.80
CA PRO A 38 -22.86 1.01 -10.62
C PRO A 38 -21.63 0.16 -10.30
N PRO A 39 -20.45 0.47 -10.87
CA PRO A 39 -19.23 -0.33 -10.68
C PRO A 39 -18.68 -0.28 -9.24
N HIS A 40 -19.08 0.73 -8.46
CA HIS A 40 -18.67 0.91 -7.07
C HIS A 40 -19.66 0.29 -6.07
N ARG A 41 -20.56 -0.57 -6.56
CA ARG A 41 -21.49 -1.33 -5.74
C ARG A 41 -20.81 -2.63 -5.29
N TYR A 42 -21.19 -3.14 -4.11
CA TYR A 42 -20.71 -4.43 -3.57
C TYR A 42 -19.22 -4.43 -3.18
N LEU A 43 -18.83 -3.48 -2.33
CA LEU A 43 -17.45 -3.32 -1.85
C LEU A 43 -17.12 -4.14 -0.60
N ILE A 44 -18.06 -4.96 -0.13
CA ILE A 44 -17.96 -5.75 1.11
C ILE A 44 -18.16 -7.22 0.76
N SER A 45 -17.24 -8.05 1.23
CA SER A 45 -17.33 -9.50 1.09
C SER A 45 -18.22 -10.11 2.18
N THR A 46 -18.74 -11.31 1.95
CA THR A 46 -19.49 -12.08 2.96
C THR A 46 -18.65 -12.37 4.21
N TYR A 47 -17.34 -12.53 4.04
CA TYR A 47 -16.39 -12.64 5.14
C TYR A 47 -16.38 -11.36 5.99
N ASP A 48 -16.22 -10.20 5.36
CA ASP A 48 -16.21 -8.91 6.05
C ASP A 48 -17.53 -8.63 6.78
N ASP A 49 -18.68 -8.94 6.15
CA ASP A 49 -20.02 -8.84 6.76
C ASP A 49 -20.13 -9.64 8.07
N HIS A 50 -19.61 -10.87 8.05
CA HIS A 50 -19.69 -11.79 9.18
C HIS A 50 -18.82 -11.33 10.35
N TYR A 51 -17.58 -10.90 10.10
CA TYR A 51 -16.64 -10.50 11.15
C TYR A 51 -16.90 -9.10 11.69
N ASN A 52 -17.32 -8.16 10.85
CA ASN A 52 -17.62 -6.78 11.28
C ASN A 52 -19.03 -6.58 11.81
N ARG A 53 -19.84 -7.64 11.84
CA ARG A 53 -21.24 -7.61 12.29
C ARG A 53 -22.08 -6.59 11.52
N HIS A 54 -21.73 -6.31 10.27
CA HIS A 54 -22.62 -5.59 9.34
C HIS A 54 -23.93 -6.39 9.13
N GLY A 55 -23.87 -7.69 9.39
CA GLY A 55 -24.89 -8.69 9.06
C GLY A 55 -26.19 -8.69 9.85
N TYR A 56 -26.47 -7.67 10.66
CA TYR A 56 -27.80 -7.48 11.26
C TYR A 56 -28.63 -6.52 10.41
N ASN A 57 -29.22 -7.05 9.34
CA ASN A 57 -30.30 -6.37 8.63
C ASN A 57 -31.62 -7.10 8.96
N PRO A 58 -32.47 -6.54 9.86
CA PRO A 58 -33.70 -7.19 10.29
C PRO A 58 -34.74 -7.31 9.17
N GLY A 59 -34.53 -6.64 8.03
CA GLY A 59 -35.41 -6.72 6.86
C GLY A 59 -35.06 -7.82 5.87
N LEU A 60 -33.96 -8.56 6.06
CA LEU A 60 -33.59 -9.65 5.14
C LEU A 60 -34.22 -10.98 5.57
N PRO A 61 -34.73 -11.77 4.61
CA PRO A 61 -35.23 -13.10 4.92
C PRO A 61 -34.08 -13.97 5.48
N PRO A 62 -34.41 -14.88 6.42
CA PRO A 62 -33.46 -15.86 6.93
C PRO A 62 -33.11 -16.90 5.83
N LEU A 63 -32.69 -18.10 6.22
CA LEU A 63 -32.35 -19.20 5.29
C LEU A 63 -33.40 -19.37 4.18
N ARG A 64 -32.94 -19.80 3.00
CA ARG A 64 -33.76 -20.06 1.82
C ARG A 64 -35.00 -20.92 2.13
N THR A 65 -36.17 -20.47 1.71
CA THR A 65 -37.46 -21.15 1.92
C THR A 65 -38.14 -21.45 0.59
N TRP A 66 -38.85 -22.59 0.50
CA TRP A 66 -39.64 -22.95 -0.69
C TRP A 66 -40.99 -22.23 -0.66
N ASN A 67 -41.31 -21.51 -1.73
CA ASN A 67 -42.63 -20.91 -1.90
C ASN A 67 -43.51 -21.78 -2.80
N GLY A 68 -44.49 -22.47 -2.21
CA GLY A 68 -45.41 -23.34 -2.94
C GLY A 68 -46.36 -22.64 -3.91
N GLN A 69 -46.65 -21.34 -3.71
CA GLN A 69 -47.50 -20.58 -4.63
C GLN A 69 -46.73 -20.15 -5.89
N LYS A 70 -45.46 -19.77 -5.72
CA LYS A 70 -44.59 -19.32 -6.81
C LYS A 70 -43.76 -20.44 -7.42
N LEU A 71 -43.79 -21.64 -6.83
CA LEU A 71 -43.00 -22.81 -7.21
C LEU A 71 -41.50 -22.49 -7.37
N LEU A 72 -40.95 -21.70 -6.44
CA LEU A 72 -39.55 -21.29 -6.47
C LEU A 72 -38.97 -21.19 -5.06
N TRP A 73 -37.64 -21.31 -4.99
CA TRP A 73 -36.88 -20.99 -3.78
C TRP A 73 -36.78 -19.48 -3.64
N LEU A 74 -37.19 -18.96 -2.49
CA LEU A 74 -37.05 -17.53 -2.20
C LEU A 74 -35.57 -17.18 -1.97
N PRO A 75 -35.15 -15.98 -2.39
CA PRO A 75 -33.79 -15.52 -2.14
C PRO A 75 -33.53 -15.39 -0.63
N GLU A 76 -32.33 -15.74 -0.24
CA GLU A 76 -31.85 -15.69 1.15
C GLU A 76 -30.98 -14.45 1.39
N LYS A 77 -30.57 -14.23 2.63
CA LYS A 77 -29.64 -13.14 3.01
C LYS A 77 -28.43 -13.01 2.06
N SER A 78 -27.85 -14.12 1.61
CA SER A 78 -26.66 -14.12 0.75
C SER A 78 -26.92 -13.60 -0.68
N ASP A 79 -28.17 -13.71 -1.16
CA ASP A 79 -28.61 -13.21 -2.47
C ASP A 79 -28.76 -11.68 -2.48
N PHE A 80 -28.74 -11.04 -1.31
CA PHE A 80 -28.80 -9.59 -1.13
C PHE A 80 -27.43 -9.04 -0.71
N PRO A 81 -26.57 -8.69 -1.67
CA PRO A 81 -25.25 -8.15 -1.37
C PRO A 81 -25.36 -6.83 -0.60
N LEU A 82 -24.49 -6.66 0.40
CA LEU A 82 -24.55 -5.55 1.34
C LEU A 82 -24.12 -4.23 0.68
N LEU A 83 -24.92 -3.18 0.91
CA LEU A 83 -24.72 -1.84 0.37
C LEU A 83 -24.17 -0.91 1.46
N ALA A 84 -22.90 -1.07 1.81
CA ALA A 84 -22.22 -0.18 2.74
C ALA A 84 -20.82 0.18 2.21
N PRO A 85 -20.23 1.28 2.70
CA PRO A 85 -18.87 1.64 2.32
C PRO A 85 -17.86 0.56 2.76
N PRO A 86 -16.77 0.36 2.00
CA PRO A 86 -15.78 -0.67 2.29
C PRO A 86 -15.16 -0.50 3.66
N THR A 87 -15.02 -1.61 4.39
CA THR A 87 -14.31 -1.63 5.67
C THR A 87 -12.81 -1.58 5.42
N ASN A 88 -12.26 -0.37 5.36
CA ASN A 88 -10.86 -0.16 5.01
C ASN A 88 -9.91 -0.07 6.23
N TYR A 89 -10.40 -0.15 7.48
CA TYR A 89 -9.62 -0.02 8.74
C TYR A 89 -8.43 0.98 8.70
N GLY A 90 -8.59 2.13 8.02
CA GLY A 90 -7.52 3.12 7.86
C GLY A 90 -6.43 2.79 6.83
N LEU A 91 -6.44 1.62 6.17
CA LEU A 91 -5.48 1.24 5.12
C LEU A 91 -5.46 2.26 3.97
N TYR A 92 -6.64 2.68 3.53
CA TYR A 92 -6.76 3.70 2.48
C TYR A 92 -6.08 5.01 2.88
N GLU A 93 -6.28 5.45 4.12
CA GLU A 93 -5.70 6.69 4.65
C GLU A 93 -4.17 6.56 4.75
N GLN A 94 -3.67 5.43 5.24
CA GLN A 94 -2.25 5.14 5.33
C GLN A 94 -1.58 5.11 3.95
N LEU A 95 -2.21 4.47 2.95
CA LEU A 95 -1.70 4.44 1.58
C LEU A 95 -1.72 5.82 0.94
N LYS A 96 -2.79 6.59 1.14
CA LYS A 96 -2.89 7.98 0.67
C LYS A 96 -1.77 8.84 1.26
N GLN A 97 -1.51 8.73 2.56
CA GLN A 97 -0.38 9.41 3.20
C GLN A 97 0.95 9.00 2.58
N ARG A 98 1.16 7.70 2.34
CA ARG A 98 2.39 7.18 1.73
C ARG A 98 2.61 7.67 0.30
N TRP A 99 1.54 7.82 -0.49
CA TRP A 99 1.64 8.33 -1.87
C TRP A 99 1.90 9.84 -1.91
N LEU A 100 1.34 10.58 -0.96
CA LEU A 100 1.57 12.02 -0.82
C LEU A 100 2.92 12.33 -0.19
N ALA A 101 3.50 11.40 0.58
CA ALA A 101 4.83 11.55 1.14
C ALA A 101 5.85 11.75 0.02
N PRO A 102 6.61 12.86 0.03
CA PRO A 102 7.69 13.06 -0.93
C PRO A 102 8.63 11.87 -0.87
N LYS A 103 8.94 11.24 -2.00
CA LYS A 103 10.06 10.29 -2.05
C LYS A 103 11.29 11.04 -1.56
N ALA A 104 11.93 10.51 -0.51
CA ALA A 104 13.09 11.14 0.10
C ALA A 104 14.06 11.59 -1.00
N GLY A 105 14.19 12.91 -1.12
CA GLY A 105 15.10 13.52 -2.08
C GLY A 105 16.52 13.10 -1.76
N LEU A 106 17.32 12.98 -2.82
CA LEU A 106 18.73 12.59 -2.82
C LEU A 106 18.97 11.08 -2.83
N LYS A 107 20.02 10.68 -3.56
CA LYS A 107 20.52 9.32 -3.80
C LYS A 107 20.98 8.63 -2.49
N GLN A 108 20.07 8.45 -1.55
CA GLN A 108 20.26 7.67 -0.34
C GLN A 108 20.22 6.21 -0.76
N SER A 109 21.35 5.53 -0.71
CA SER A 109 21.35 4.07 -0.84
C SER A 109 20.56 3.47 0.33
N THR A 110 20.02 2.27 0.14
CA THR A 110 19.33 1.52 1.21
C THR A 110 20.20 1.40 2.47
N TYR A 111 21.53 1.34 2.30
CA TYR A 111 22.49 1.31 3.40
C TYR A 111 22.46 2.60 4.23
N THR A 112 22.56 3.77 3.60
CA THR A 112 22.59 5.06 4.29
C THR A 112 21.26 5.39 4.97
N SER A 113 20.13 4.96 4.41
CA SER A 113 18.81 5.15 5.03
C SER A 113 18.54 4.21 6.20
N SER A 114 19.06 2.97 6.15
CA SER A 114 18.86 1.97 7.21
C SER A 114 19.80 2.18 8.39
N TYR A 115 21.00 2.73 8.15
CA TYR A 115 22.01 2.99 9.18
C TYR A 115 22.26 4.50 9.31
N PRO A 116 21.39 5.24 10.03
CA PRO A 116 21.64 6.64 10.30
C PRO A 116 22.90 6.80 11.14
N ARG A 117 23.65 7.88 10.89
CA ARG A 117 24.86 8.17 11.66
C ARG A 117 24.47 8.37 13.14
N PRO A 118 25.06 7.60 14.08
CA PRO A 118 24.76 7.79 15.50
C PRO A 118 25.17 9.21 15.94
N PRO A 119 24.52 9.76 16.98
CA PRO A 119 24.86 11.08 17.48
C PRO A 119 26.33 11.12 17.92
N LEU A 120 26.99 12.27 17.79
CA LEU A 120 28.42 12.41 18.08
C LEU A 120 28.77 11.99 19.53
N CYS A 121 27.83 12.16 20.47
CA CYS A 121 27.98 11.74 21.86
C CYS A 121 27.95 10.20 22.08
N ALA A 122 27.48 9.41 21.10
CA ALA A 122 27.60 7.95 21.15
C ALA A 122 29.05 7.50 20.89
N MET A 123 29.88 8.35 20.30
CA MET A 123 31.31 8.11 20.19
C MET A 123 31.96 8.61 21.47
N SER A 124 32.14 7.72 22.46
CA SER A 124 32.92 8.09 23.64
C SER A 124 34.34 8.40 23.19
N CYS A 125 34.75 9.66 23.22
CA CYS A 125 36.16 9.99 23.23
C CYS A 125 36.70 9.50 24.58
N ARG A 126 37.35 8.33 24.59
CA ARG A 126 38.19 7.97 25.73
C ARG A 126 39.30 9.01 25.76
N GLU A 127 39.13 10.03 26.59
CA GLU A 127 40.24 10.87 27.00
C GLU A 127 41.26 9.93 27.62
N HIS A 128 42.42 9.81 26.98
CA HIS A 128 43.54 9.07 27.56
C HIS A 128 43.79 9.59 28.97
N ALA A 129 43.99 8.70 29.94
CA ALA A 129 44.23 9.09 31.32
C ALA A 129 45.32 10.16 31.36
N ILE A 130 45.01 11.32 31.96
CA ILE A 130 45.98 12.38 32.17
C ILE A 130 47.16 11.74 32.90
N PRO A 131 48.38 11.71 32.32
CA PRO A 131 49.51 11.07 32.96
C PRO A 131 49.77 11.81 34.27
N VAL A 132 49.59 11.11 35.40
CA VAL A 132 49.92 11.65 36.72
C VAL A 132 51.45 11.76 36.77
N PRO A 133 52.02 12.96 36.97
CA PRO A 133 53.46 13.09 37.10
C PRO A 133 53.93 12.29 38.33
N PRO A 134 55.01 11.49 38.20
CA PRO A 134 55.46 10.65 39.29
C PRO A 134 55.85 11.49 40.50
N HIS A 135 55.51 11.01 41.70
CA HIS A 135 55.93 11.64 42.95
C HIS A 135 57.46 11.70 43.00
N ARG A 136 58.01 12.92 43.14
CA ARG A 136 59.46 13.13 43.25
C ARG A 136 59.96 12.42 44.51
N LEU A 137 60.75 11.37 44.33
CA LEU A 137 61.48 10.74 45.41
C LEU A 137 62.48 11.76 45.96
N HIS A 138 62.31 12.16 47.21
CA HIS A 138 63.28 13.01 47.89
C HIS A 138 64.56 12.21 48.13
N PRO A 139 65.75 12.80 47.89
CA PRO A 139 67.00 12.12 48.18
C PRO A 139 67.12 11.87 49.70
N VAL A 140 67.47 10.64 50.05
CA VAL A 140 67.73 10.21 51.42
C VAL A 140 69.00 10.93 51.92
N PRO A 141 69.00 11.53 53.13
CA PRO A 141 70.20 12.16 53.66
C PRO A 141 71.23 11.09 53.98
N HIS A 142 72.42 11.21 53.38
CA HIS A 142 73.59 10.44 53.78
C HIS A 142 74.18 11.07 55.04
N PHE A 143 74.33 10.25 56.08
CA PHE A 143 75.09 10.55 57.29
C PHE A 143 76.59 10.31 57.05
#